data_AF-A0AAV6TNN8-F1
#
_entry.id   AF-A0AAV6TNN8-F1
#
_cell.length_a   1.000
_cell.length_b   1.000
_cell.length_c   1.000
_cell.angle_alpha   90.00
_cell.angle_beta   90.00
_cell.angle_gamma   90.00
#
_symmetry.space_group_name_H-M   'P 1'
#
loop_
_entity.id
_entity.type
_entity.pdbx_description
1 polymer ?
#
loop_
_entity_poly.entity_id
_entity_poly.type
_entity_poly.pdbx_seq_one_letter_code
_entity_poly.pdbx_strand_id
1 'polypeptide(L)'
;MLVKGILKVTNDSDAVPCINGWEHDTKYYESTVATKFEMYCHYDYLPSLILTIYSAGNVIGAPLNGYLSDKFGRKYVFFFLTTMTILIEIAAPLVNHLAIFTFIMLLSGIATPSMYIIIYVLVNEVTPPEMRVNMNGIINTCWTIGLTVLPLIAYLSRDWTVLCYINAVSAMLVLAYAWYIPESPCWLLSRGRVDKSLKIMMRIAKENGKERNESELLSHLQEHCQSD
;
A
#
# COMPACT_ATOMS: atom_id res chain seq x y z
N MET A 1 0.05 -3.26 26.74
CA MET A 1 -1.00 -2.67 27.61
C MET A 1 -0.29 -2.08 28.82
N LEU A 2 -0.67 -0.92 29.35
CA LEU A 2 0.02 -0.35 30.51
C LEU A 2 -0.22 -1.24 31.74
N VAL A 3 0.84 -1.63 32.47
CA VAL A 3 0.70 -2.45 33.70
C VAL A 3 0.39 -1.54 34.88
N LYS A 4 1.20 -0.47 35.03
CA LYS A 4 1.06 0.55 36.08
C LYS A 4 1.62 1.88 35.59
N GLY A 5 0.94 2.98 35.93
CA GLY A 5 1.57 4.29 36.06
C GLY A 5 2.06 4.43 37.50
N ILE A 6 3.31 4.84 37.72
CA ILE A 6 3.83 4.99 39.08
C ILE A 6 3.32 6.30 39.67
N LEU A 7 2.23 6.22 40.44
CA LEU A 7 1.64 7.33 41.18
C LEU A 7 2.10 7.30 42.64
N LYS A 8 2.61 8.42 43.17
CA LYS A 8 2.78 8.62 44.60
C LYS A 8 1.48 9.24 45.12
N VAL A 9 0.60 8.41 45.68
CA VAL A 9 -0.71 8.85 46.19
C VAL A 9 -0.49 9.71 47.43
N THR A 10 -0.56 11.03 47.28
CA THR A 10 -0.94 11.95 48.36
C THR A 10 -2.47 12.07 48.35
N ASN A 11 -3.08 12.16 49.54
CA ASN A 11 -4.53 12.09 49.82
C ASN A 11 -5.40 13.16 49.12
N ASP A 12 -5.41 13.22 47.80
CA ASP A 12 -6.32 14.08 47.04
C ASP A 12 -7.01 13.31 45.90
N SER A 13 -8.26 13.70 45.67
CA SER A 13 -9.22 13.09 44.74
C SER A 13 -8.95 13.40 43.26
N ASP A 14 -7.90 14.18 42.99
CA ASP A 14 -7.60 14.70 41.66
C ASP A 14 -6.64 13.80 40.88
N ALA A 15 -6.93 13.62 39.59
CA ALA A 15 -6.07 12.87 38.68
C ALA A 15 -4.76 13.65 38.44
N VAL A 16 -3.65 13.17 39.03
CA VAL A 16 -2.31 13.77 38.84
C VAL A 16 -1.53 13.08 37.71
N PRO A 17 -0.71 13.84 36.94
CA PRO A 17 0.15 13.26 35.91
C PRO A 17 1.23 12.34 36.52
N CYS A 18 1.57 11.25 35.83
CA CYS A 18 2.57 10.29 36.30
C CYS A 18 3.99 10.91 36.29
N ILE A 19 4.61 11.00 37.47
CA ILE A 19 5.91 11.68 37.67
C ILE A 19 7.10 10.74 37.40
N ASN A 20 6.91 9.44 37.58
CA ASN A 20 7.99 8.43 37.55
C ASN A 20 7.99 7.55 36.29
N GLY A 21 7.30 7.98 35.23
CA GLY A 21 7.20 7.23 33.97
C GLY A 21 6.17 6.09 33.99
N TRP A 22 6.20 5.27 32.93
CA TRP A 22 5.23 4.20 32.66
C TRP A 22 5.92 2.84 32.64
N GLU A 23 5.27 1.84 33.26
CA GLU A 23 5.70 0.44 33.17
C GLU A 23 4.79 -0.32 32.20
N HIS A 24 5.37 -0.84 31.12
CA HIS A 24 4.64 -1.49 30.02
C HIS A 24 4.57 -3.01 30.18
N ASP A 25 3.41 -3.59 29.88
CA ASP A 25 3.26 -5.04 29.84
C ASP A 25 3.88 -5.55 28.54
N THR A 26 5.09 -6.12 28.65
CA THR A 26 5.82 -6.70 27.52
C THR A 26 5.44 -8.15 27.24
N LYS A 27 4.45 -8.71 27.97
CA LYS A 27 4.05 -10.12 27.83
C LYS A 27 3.59 -10.50 26.42
N TYR A 28 2.96 -9.56 25.70
CA TYR A 28 2.40 -9.80 24.36
C TYR A 28 3.11 -9.03 23.25
N TYR A 29 3.60 -7.82 23.53
CA TYR A 29 4.28 -6.95 22.56
C TYR A 29 5.45 -6.25 23.24
N GLU A 30 6.61 -6.24 22.58
CA GLU A 30 7.84 -5.62 23.12
C GLU A 30 7.83 -4.11 22.87
N SER A 31 7.40 -3.70 21.68
CA SER A 31 7.30 -2.29 21.31
C SER A 31 6.16 -2.06 20.34
N THR A 32 5.47 -0.93 20.50
CA THR A 32 4.42 -0.47 19.59
C THR A 32 4.59 1.02 19.31
N VAL A 33 3.97 1.52 18.24
CA VAL A 33 3.94 2.96 17.94
C VAL A 33 3.39 3.76 19.13
N ALA A 34 2.34 3.26 19.79
CA ALA A 34 1.76 3.90 20.97
C ALA A 34 2.73 3.94 22.16
N THR A 35 3.52 2.88 22.34
CA THR A 35 4.58 2.82 23.37
C THR A 35 5.71 3.79 23.06
N LYS A 36 6.15 3.87 21.80
CA LYS A 36 7.26 4.74 21.40
C LYS A 36 6.96 6.23 21.60
N PHE A 37 5.74 6.65 21.33
CA PHE A 37 5.32 8.06 21.40
C PHE A 37 4.47 8.37 22.64
N GLU A 38 4.42 7.46 23.61
CA GLU A 38 3.68 7.61 24.87
C GLU A 38 2.22 8.06 24.68
N MET A 39 1.53 7.44 23.71
CA MET A 39 0.16 7.77 23.31
C MET A 39 -0.88 7.22 24.31
N TYR A 40 -0.90 7.78 25.52
CA TYR A 40 -1.74 7.33 26.63
C TYR A 40 -2.40 8.50 27.35
N CYS A 41 -3.43 8.19 28.16
CA CYS A 41 -4.16 9.16 29.00
C CYS A 41 -4.68 10.36 28.18
N HIS A 42 -4.14 11.56 28.39
CA HIS A 42 -4.54 12.76 27.65
C HIS A 42 -4.21 12.68 26.15
N TYR A 43 -3.32 11.77 25.74
CA TYR A 43 -2.89 11.58 24.35
C TYR A 43 -3.40 10.28 23.73
N ASP A 44 -4.43 9.66 24.32
CA ASP A 44 -5.07 8.44 23.82
C ASP A 44 -5.75 8.60 22.44
N TYR A 45 -6.09 9.83 22.06
CA TYR A 45 -6.66 10.16 20.75
C TYR A 45 -5.62 10.15 19.61
N LEU A 46 -4.32 10.19 19.89
CA LEU A 46 -3.26 10.29 18.88
C LEU A 46 -3.21 9.12 17.87
N PRO A 47 -3.36 7.84 18.27
CA PRO A 47 -3.41 6.73 17.31
C PRO A 47 -4.57 6.89 16.32
N SER A 48 -5.75 7.28 16.80
CA SER A 48 -6.92 7.54 15.98
C SER A 48 -6.68 8.71 15.03
N LEU A 49 -6.08 9.80 15.52
CA LEU A 49 -5.72 10.96 14.70
C LEU A 49 -4.76 10.56 13.56
N ILE A 50 -3.73 9.76 13.85
CA ILE A 50 -2.78 9.28 12.84
C ILE A 50 -3.49 8.43 11.78
N LEU A 51 -4.41 7.55 12.19
CA LEU A 51 -5.19 6.74 11.27
C LEU A 51 -6.12 7.60 10.39
N THR A 52 -6.73 8.65 10.95
CA THR A 52 -7.53 9.61 10.19
C THR A 52 -6.67 10.37 9.19
N ILE A 53 -5.48 10.81 9.57
CA ILE A 53 -4.54 11.50 8.68
C ILE A 53 -4.07 10.59 7.55
N TYR A 54 -3.74 9.33 7.85
CA TYR A 54 -3.44 8.31 6.85
C TYR A 54 -4.62 8.14 5.87
N SER A 55 -5.85 8.03 6.39
CA SER A 55 -7.06 7.90 5.58
C SER A 55 -7.33 9.15 4.72
N ALA A 56 -7.09 10.34 5.25
CA ALA A 56 -7.18 11.59 4.48
C ALA A 56 -6.15 11.61 3.35
N GLY A 57 -4.94 11.14 3.62
CA GLY A 57 -3.91 10.92 2.60
C GLY A 57 -4.40 10.02 1.46
N ASN A 58 -5.10 8.93 1.78
CA ASN A 58 -5.68 8.03 0.77
C ASN A 58 -6.72 8.75 -0.12
N VAL A 59 -7.63 9.50 0.49
CA VAL A 59 -8.66 10.28 -0.25
C VAL A 59 -8.01 11.27 -1.23
N ILE A 60 -6.91 11.90 -0.83
CA ILE A 60 -6.15 12.82 -1.69
C ILE A 60 -5.34 12.06 -2.74
N GLY A 61 -4.72 10.95 -2.35
CA GLY A 61 -3.81 10.17 -3.17
C GLY A 61 -4.51 9.44 -4.31
N ALA A 62 -5.72 8.92 -4.10
CA ALA A 62 -6.45 8.16 -5.11
C ALA A 62 -6.67 8.94 -6.43
N PRO A 63 -7.28 10.15 -6.44
CA PRO A 63 -7.45 10.91 -7.68
C PRO A 63 -6.12 11.44 -8.23
N LEU A 64 -5.18 11.85 -7.36
CA LEU A 64 -3.89 12.37 -7.79
C LEU A 64 -3.07 11.30 -8.52
N ASN A 65 -2.94 10.12 -7.92
CA ASN A 65 -2.19 9.01 -8.49
C ASN A 65 -2.93 8.37 -9.66
N GLY A 66 -4.26 8.39 -9.69
CA GLY A 66 -5.05 8.04 -10.88
C GLY A 66 -4.70 8.93 -12.06
N TYR A 67 -4.75 10.25 -11.89
CA TYR A 67 -4.35 11.21 -12.92
C TYR A 67 -2.89 11.03 -13.36
N LEU A 68 -1.98 10.84 -12.41
CA LEU A 68 -0.57 10.59 -12.71
C LEU A 68 -0.40 9.30 -13.51
N SER A 69 -1.12 8.23 -13.16
CA SER A 69 -1.08 6.93 -13.84
C SER A 69 -1.54 7.05 -15.29
N ASP A 70 -2.62 7.78 -15.54
CA ASP A 70 -3.11 8.02 -16.90
C ASP A 70 -2.17 8.92 -17.71
N LYS A 71 -1.45 9.83 -17.05
CA LYS A 71 -0.50 10.72 -17.72
C LYS A 71 0.84 10.04 -18.01
N PHE A 72 1.46 9.40 -17.03
CA PHE A 72 2.84 8.89 -17.15
C PHE A 72 2.91 7.41 -17.52
N GLY A 73 1.82 6.66 -17.33
CA GLY A 73 1.76 5.22 -17.52
C GLY A 73 1.58 4.49 -16.19
N ARG A 74 0.89 3.37 -16.24
CA ARG A 74 0.42 2.62 -15.06
C ARG A 74 1.61 1.96 -14.39
N LYS A 75 2.50 1.35 -15.18
CA LYS A 75 3.74 0.75 -14.69
C LYS A 75 4.62 1.78 -13.99
N TYR A 76 4.94 2.91 -14.62
CA TYR A 76 5.88 3.87 -14.05
C TYR A 76 5.40 4.49 -12.74
N VAL A 77 4.11 4.81 -12.64
CA VAL A 77 3.54 5.35 -11.39
C VAL A 77 3.52 4.27 -10.30
N PHE A 78 3.20 3.02 -10.65
CA PHE A 78 3.31 1.92 -9.71
C PHE A 78 4.73 1.80 -9.13
N PHE A 79 5.76 1.81 -9.99
CA PHE A 79 7.18 1.79 -9.57
C PHE A 79 7.54 2.95 -8.63
N PHE A 80 7.11 4.15 -8.98
CA PHE A 80 7.36 5.34 -8.17
C PHE A 80 6.74 5.21 -6.78
N LEU A 81 5.46 4.83 -6.71
CA LEU A 81 4.75 4.68 -5.45
C LEU A 81 5.33 3.54 -4.61
N THR A 82 5.64 2.38 -5.21
CA THR A 82 6.28 1.26 -4.49
C THR A 82 7.63 1.67 -3.89
N THR A 83 8.44 2.40 -4.65
CA THR A 83 9.72 2.94 -4.14
C THR A 83 9.48 3.91 -2.98
N MET A 84 8.49 4.79 -3.10
CA MET A 84 8.13 5.75 -2.04
C MET A 84 7.70 5.03 -0.76
N THR A 85 6.87 3.99 -0.84
CA THR A 85 6.45 3.21 0.34
C THR A 85 7.61 2.45 0.97
N ILE A 86 8.53 1.87 0.18
CA ILE A 86 9.74 1.24 0.74
C ILE A 86 10.53 2.24 1.59
N LEU A 87 10.75 3.47 1.07
CA LEU A 87 11.44 4.52 1.81
C LEU A 87 10.70 4.92 3.08
N ILE A 88 9.37 5.01 3.02
CA ILE A 88 8.53 5.34 4.16
C ILE A 88 8.60 4.26 5.25
N GLU A 89 8.50 2.98 4.89
CA GLU A 89 8.57 1.87 5.84
C GLU A 89 9.95 1.78 6.52
N ILE A 90 11.03 2.13 5.81
CA ILE A 90 12.37 2.21 6.40
C ILE A 90 12.53 3.45 7.29
N ALA A 91 11.95 4.59 6.89
CA ALA A 91 12.08 5.85 7.61
C ALA A 91 11.22 5.91 8.89
N ALA A 92 10.02 5.34 8.87
CA ALA A 92 9.06 5.47 9.98
C ALA A 92 9.61 5.01 11.34
N PRO A 93 10.35 3.87 11.45
CA PRO A 93 10.98 3.46 12.70
C PRO A 93 12.11 4.37 13.20
N LEU A 94 12.77 5.11 12.30
CA LEU A 94 13.89 5.99 12.63
C LEU A 94 13.44 7.35 13.20
N VAL A 95 12.17 7.70 13.01
CA VAL A 95 11.64 8.99 13.45
C VAL A 95 11.26 8.96 14.93
N ASN A 96 11.79 9.94 15.68
CA ASN A 96 11.50 10.12 17.11
C ASN A 96 10.55 11.30 17.39
N HIS A 97 10.28 12.14 16.40
CA HIS A 97 9.35 13.26 16.54
C HIS A 97 7.97 12.90 15.99
N LEU A 98 6.94 13.00 16.83
CA LEU A 98 5.56 12.66 16.48
C LEU A 98 5.05 13.41 15.24
N ALA A 99 5.33 14.71 15.13
CA ALA A 99 4.87 15.51 13.98
C ALA A 99 5.43 15.00 12.64
N ILE A 100 6.71 14.62 12.62
CA ILE A 100 7.37 14.06 11.43
C ILE A 100 6.78 12.67 11.12
N PHE A 101 6.56 11.84 12.16
CA PHE A 101 5.94 10.54 11.99
C PHE A 101 4.53 10.64 11.41
N THR A 102 3.71 11.57 11.91
CA THR A 102 2.38 11.84 11.38
C THR A 102 2.42 12.31 9.92
N PHE A 103 3.39 13.14 9.55
CA PHE A 103 3.59 13.53 8.15
C PHE A 103 3.98 12.35 7.26
N ILE A 104 4.87 11.47 7.73
CA ILE A 104 5.22 10.23 7.02
C ILE A 104 3.99 9.33 6.84
N MET A 105 3.10 9.25 7.84
CA MET A 105 1.85 8.50 7.74
C MET A 105 0.87 9.10 6.74
N LEU A 106 0.80 10.43 6.62
CA LEU A 106 0.05 11.09 5.55
C LEU A 106 0.59 10.68 4.17
N LEU A 107 1.92 10.73 3.99
CA LEU A 107 2.58 10.31 2.75
C LEU A 107 2.35 8.83 2.45
N SER A 108 2.38 7.96 3.47
CA SER A 108 2.06 6.54 3.33
C SER A 108 0.62 6.35 2.84
N GLY A 109 -0.32 7.11 3.42
CA GLY A 109 -1.72 7.10 3.02
C GLY A 109 -1.94 7.50 1.56
N ILE A 110 -1.14 8.45 1.05
CA ILE A 110 -1.19 8.87 -0.36
C ILE A 110 -0.72 7.74 -1.28
N ALA A 111 0.39 7.08 -0.97
CA ALA A 111 1.03 6.12 -1.89
C ALA A 111 0.46 4.69 -1.80
N THR A 112 0.37 4.13 -0.60
CA THR A 112 0.17 2.69 -0.40
C THR A 112 -1.15 2.16 -0.98
N PRO A 113 -2.31 2.79 -0.74
CA PRO A 113 -3.58 2.33 -1.32
C PRO A 113 -3.64 2.49 -2.84
N SER A 114 -3.00 3.53 -3.37
CA SER A 114 -3.00 3.83 -4.81
C SER A 114 -2.30 2.74 -5.63
N MET A 115 -1.34 2.02 -5.04
CA MET A 115 -0.68 0.89 -5.70
C MET A 115 -1.66 -0.22 -6.08
N TYR A 116 -2.59 -0.55 -5.16
CA TYR A 116 -3.61 -1.55 -5.40
C TYR A 116 -4.53 -1.13 -6.55
N ILE A 117 -4.99 0.13 -6.53
CA ILE A 117 -5.86 0.68 -7.57
C ILE A 117 -5.17 0.61 -8.95
N ILE A 118 -3.90 1.01 -9.04
CA ILE A 118 -3.17 1.02 -10.32
C ILE A 118 -2.96 -0.39 -10.86
N ILE A 119 -2.56 -1.37 -10.02
CA ILE A 119 -2.45 -2.77 -10.46
C ILE A 119 -3.81 -3.30 -10.89
N TYR A 120 -4.86 -3.02 -10.12
CA TYR A 120 -6.21 -3.47 -10.43
C TYR A 120 -6.66 -2.98 -11.81
N VAL A 121 -6.44 -1.70 -12.13
CA VAL A 121 -6.71 -1.15 -13.46
C VAL A 121 -5.85 -1.84 -14.53
N LEU A 122 -4.54 -1.95 -14.31
CA LEU A 122 -3.63 -2.57 -15.27
C LEU A 122 -4.03 -4.01 -15.61
N VAL A 123 -4.45 -4.81 -14.62
CA VAL A 123 -4.91 -6.19 -14.86
C VAL A 123 -6.21 -6.19 -15.67
N ASN A 124 -7.16 -5.29 -15.39
CA ASN A 124 -8.41 -5.21 -16.16
C ASN A 124 -8.20 -4.79 -17.61
N GLU A 125 -7.21 -3.94 -17.89
CA GLU A 125 -6.86 -3.51 -19.25
C GLU A 125 -6.12 -4.58 -20.07
N VAL A 126 -5.48 -5.54 -19.38
CA VAL A 126 -4.77 -6.66 -20.03
C VAL A 126 -5.66 -7.91 -20.12
N THR A 127 -6.71 -7.98 -19.31
CA THR A 127 -7.59 -9.15 -19.20
C THR A 127 -8.80 -9.03 -20.12
N PRO A 128 -9.12 -10.07 -20.94
CA PRO A 128 -10.32 -10.06 -21.76
C PRO A 128 -11.59 -10.02 -20.89
N PRO A 129 -12.69 -9.38 -21.35
CA PRO A 129 -13.90 -9.16 -20.55
C PRO A 129 -14.45 -10.41 -19.86
N GLU A 130 -14.44 -11.54 -20.56
CA GLU A 130 -14.93 -12.83 -20.08
C GLU A 130 -14.20 -13.35 -18.82
N MET A 131 -12.91 -13.01 -18.67
CA MET A 131 -12.07 -13.47 -17.56
C MET A 131 -11.90 -12.43 -16.46
N ARG A 132 -12.38 -11.18 -16.65
CA ARG A 132 -12.19 -10.07 -15.70
C ARG A 132 -12.71 -10.43 -14.30
N VAL A 133 -13.88 -11.07 -14.21
CA VAL A 133 -14.46 -11.47 -12.91
C VAL A 133 -13.52 -12.44 -12.17
N ASN A 134 -12.99 -13.45 -12.86
CA ASN A 134 -12.09 -14.42 -12.26
C ASN A 134 -10.75 -13.79 -11.84
N MET A 135 -10.15 -12.96 -12.70
CA MET A 135 -8.89 -12.28 -12.38
C MET A 135 -9.05 -11.30 -11.21
N ASN A 136 -10.15 -10.55 -11.18
CA ASN A 136 -10.47 -9.65 -10.06
C ASN A 136 -10.73 -10.42 -8.77
N GLY A 137 -11.35 -11.60 -8.86
CA GLY A 137 -11.50 -12.52 -7.74
C GLY A 137 -10.15 -12.97 -7.18
N ILE A 138 -9.19 -13.31 -8.04
CA ILE A 138 -7.83 -13.69 -7.63
C ILE A 138 -7.12 -12.51 -6.94
N ILE A 139 -7.17 -11.31 -7.52
CA ILE A 139 -6.56 -10.10 -6.93
C ILE A 139 -7.12 -9.82 -5.52
N ASN A 140 -8.45 -9.83 -5.36
CA ASN A 140 -9.09 -9.63 -4.05
C ASN A 140 -8.77 -10.74 -3.04
N THR A 141 -8.62 -11.97 -3.52
CA THR A 141 -8.22 -13.10 -2.67
C THR A 141 -6.80 -12.89 -2.17
N CYS A 142 -5.86 -12.51 -3.04
CA CYS A 142 -4.49 -12.17 -2.64
C CYS A 142 -4.44 -11.03 -1.63
N TRP A 143 -5.26 -9.98 -1.82
CA TRP A 143 -5.39 -8.88 -0.88
C TRP A 143 -5.88 -9.36 0.50
N THR A 144 -6.94 -10.16 0.52
CA THR A 144 -7.50 -10.74 1.75
C THR A 144 -6.49 -11.63 2.47
N ILE A 145 -5.75 -12.47 1.73
CA ILE A 145 -4.68 -13.30 2.30
C ILE A 145 -3.63 -12.40 2.97
N GLY A 146 -3.17 -11.34 2.29
CA GLY A 146 -2.22 -10.38 2.85
C GLY A 146 -2.72 -9.76 4.17
N LEU A 147 -3.98 -9.29 4.19
CA LEU A 147 -4.62 -8.74 5.39
C LEU A 147 -4.73 -9.75 6.54
N THR A 148 -4.82 -11.05 6.25
CA THR A 148 -4.98 -12.10 7.27
C THR A 148 -3.63 -12.59 7.79
N VAL A 149 -2.61 -12.61 6.92
CA VAL A 149 -1.24 -12.99 7.26
C VAL A 149 -0.51 -11.88 8.03
N LEU A 150 -0.79 -10.61 7.75
CA LEU A 150 -0.11 -9.49 8.40
C LEU A 150 -0.25 -9.48 9.94
N PRO A 151 -1.45 -9.68 10.54
CA PRO A 151 -1.59 -9.81 11.99
C PRO A 151 -0.83 -11.00 12.58
N LEU A 152 -0.71 -12.12 11.84
CA LEU A 152 0.07 -13.28 12.27
C LEU A 152 1.56 -12.93 12.34
N ILE A 153 2.09 -12.23 11.33
CA ILE A 153 3.47 -11.72 11.34
C ILE A 153 3.68 -10.73 12.49
N ALA A 154 2.72 -9.83 12.73
CA ALA A 154 2.77 -8.89 13.85
C ALA A 154 2.79 -9.61 15.21
N TYR A 155 2.02 -10.68 15.38
CA TYR A 155 2.01 -11.50 16.59
C TYR A 155 3.33 -12.24 16.83
N LEU A 156 3.97 -12.72 15.76
CA LEU A 156 5.26 -13.42 15.84
C LEU A 156 6.44 -12.47 16.05
N SER A 157 6.43 -11.32 15.39
CA SER A 157 7.53 -10.33 15.47
C SER A 157 7.52 -9.56 16.78
N ARG A 158 6.35 -9.25 17.35
CA ARG A 158 6.13 -8.52 18.63
C ARG A 158 6.73 -7.11 18.71
N ASP A 159 7.49 -6.69 17.70
CA ASP A 159 8.05 -5.35 17.51
C ASP A 159 7.57 -4.76 16.18
N TRP A 160 6.92 -3.60 16.27
CA TRP A 160 6.44 -2.85 15.13
C TRP A 160 7.57 -2.39 14.17
N THR A 161 8.79 -2.18 14.68
CA THR A 161 9.96 -1.79 13.87
C THR A 161 10.36 -2.91 12.93
N VAL A 162 10.40 -4.14 13.45
CA VAL A 162 10.68 -5.35 12.67
C VAL A 162 9.59 -5.55 11.61
N LEU A 163 8.32 -5.30 11.97
CA LEU A 163 7.19 -5.38 11.04
C LEU A 163 7.35 -4.40 9.86
N CYS A 164 7.75 -3.15 10.11
CA CYS A 164 8.05 -2.17 9.06
C CYS A 164 9.16 -2.66 8.11
N TYR A 165 10.25 -3.23 8.64
CA TYR A 165 11.31 -3.77 7.79
C TYR A 165 10.87 -5.00 6.99
N ILE A 166 10.07 -5.89 7.56
CA ILE A 166 9.47 -7.03 6.83
C ILE A 166 8.61 -6.51 5.67
N ASN A 167 7.78 -5.49 5.92
CA ASN A 167 6.96 -4.86 4.88
C ASN A 167 7.81 -4.21 3.78
N ALA A 168 8.88 -3.49 4.15
CA ALA A 168 9.83 -2.92 3.20
C ALA A 168 10.49 -3.99 2.32
N VAL A 169 10.91 -5.11 2.91
CA VAL A 169 11.49 -6.25 2.18
C VAL A 169 10.47 -6.88 1.23
N SER A 170 9.24 -7.10 1.69
CA SER A 170 8.15 -7.61 0.84
C SER A 170 7.89 -6.68 -0.35
N ALA A 171 7.82 -5.37 -0.12
CA ALA A 171 7.65 -4.37 -1.17
C ALA A 171 8.84 -4.33 -2.15
N MET A 172 10.08 -4.53 -1.68
CA MET A 172 11.25 -4.66 -2.55
C MET A 172 11.17 -5.88 -3.48
N LEU A 173 10.67 -7.02 -2.98
CA LEU A 173 10.44 -8.21 -3.81
C LEU A 173 9.38 -7.94 -4.89
N VAL A 174 8.30 -7.25 -4.53
CA VAL A 174 7.28 -6.81 -5.49
C VAL A 174 7.87 -5.86 -6.52
N LEU A 175 8.69 -4.89 -6.09
CA LEU A 175 9.37 -3.96 -7.00
C LEU A 175 10.29 -4.69 -7.98
N ALA A 176 11.03 -5.71 -7.52
CA ALA A 176 11.86 -6.55 -8.37
C ALA A 176 11.03 -7.34 -9.40
N TYR A 177 9.89 -7.91 -8.96
CA TYR A 177 8.97 -8.61 -9.86
C TYR A 177 8.29 -7.66 -10.87
N ALA A 178 8.00 -6.42 -10.46
CA ALA A 178 7.33 -5.43 -11.29
C ALA A 178 8.08 -5.10 -12.59
N TRP A 179 9.39 -5.40 -12.68
CA TRP A 179 10.17 -5.21 -13.90
C TRP A 179 9.63 -6.03 -15.07
N TYR A 180 9.11 -7.22 -14.79
CA TYR A 180 8.51 -8.14 -15.76
C TYR A 180 7.10 -7.72 -16.19
N ILE A 181 6.42 -6.88 -15.40
CA ILE A 181 5.05 -6.44 -15.71
C ILE A 181 5.09 -5.53 -16.95
N PRO A 182 4.30 -5.82 -18.01
CA PRO A 182 4.21 -4.94 -19.17
C PRO A 182 3.47 -3.64 -18.83
N GLU A 183 3.66 -2.61 -19.67
CA GLU A 183 2.83 -1.41 -19.58
C GLU A 183 1.42 -1.70 -20.15
N SER A 184 0.43 -0.91 -19.74
CA SER A 184 -0.94 -1.04 -20.23
C SER A 184 -1.06 -0.95 -21.76
N PRO A 185 -1.65 -1.96 -22.43
CA PRO A 185 -1.92 -1.91 -23.87
C PRO A 185 -2.85 -0.78 -24.28
N CYS A 186 -3.91 -0.52 -23.51
CA CYS A 186 -4.86 0.58 -23.76
C CYS A 186 -4.22 1.95 -23.58
N TRP A 187 -3.36 2.11 -22.56
CA TRP A 187 -2.58 3.34 -22.39
C TRP A 187 -1.65 3.60 -23.57
N LEU A 188 -0.95 2.56 -24.03
CA LEU A 188 -0.04 2.68 -25.16
C LEU A 188 -0.80 3.07 -26.44
N LEU A 189 -1.99 2.52 -26.65
CA LEU A 189 -2.85 2.84 -27.76
C LEU A 189 -3.32 4.31 -27.72
N SER A 190 -3.78 4.80 -26.56
CA SER A 190 -4.20 6.20 -26.39
C SER A 190 -3.06 7.21 -26.56
N ARG A 191 -1.81 6.77 -26.33
CA ARG A 191 -0.58 7.54 -26.59
C ARG A 191 -0.05 7.41 -28.02
N GLY A 192 -0.77 6.73 -28.92
CA GLY A 192 -0.36 6.51 -30.32
C GLY A 192 0.82 5.52 -30.48
N ARG A 193 1.19 4.78 -29.44
CA ARG A 193 2.30 3.81 -29.44
C ARG A 193 1.80 2.42 -29.83
N VAL A 194 1.21 2.32 -31.01
CA VAL A 194 0.52 1.12 -31.51
C VAL A 194 1.44 -0.10 -31.55
N ASP A 195 2.65 0.05 -32.09
CA ASP A 195 3.61 -1.07 -32.24
C ASP A 195 3.97 -1.73 -30.90
N LYS A 196 4.14 -0.92 -29.84
CA LYS A 196 4.46 -1.42 -28.50
C LYS A 196 3.26 -2.16 -27.89
N SER A 197 2.06 -1.62 -28.10
CA SER A 197 0.81 -2.23 -27.63
C SER A 197 0.59 -3.58 -28.29
N LEU A 198 0.70 -3.65 -29.62
CA LEU A 198 0.60 -4.90 -30.38
C LEU A 198 1.65 -5.92 -29.98
N LYS A 199 2.91 -5.51 -29.78
CA LYS A 199 3.96 -6.42 -29.33
C LYS A 199 3.65 -7.07 -27.98
N ILE A 200 3.06 -6.32 -27.05
CA ILE A 200 2.64 -6.86 -25.74
C ILE A 200 1.48 -7.84 -25.93
N MET A 201 0.44 -7.45 -26.68
CA MET A 201 -0.74 -8.30 -26.89
C MET A 201 -0.42 -9.58 -27.68
N MET A 202 0.47 -9.50 -28.68
CA MET A 202 0.95 -10.67 -29.43
C MET A 202 1.73 -11.63 -28.55
N ARG A 203 2.57 -11.10 -27.64
CA ARG A 203 3.27 -11.93 -26.66
C ARG A 203 2.29 -12.68 -25.75
N ILE A 204 1.28 -11.98 -25.24
CA ILE A 204 0.24 -12.57 -24.38
C ILE A 204 -0.57 -13.62 -25.15
N ALA A 205 -0.95 -13.33 -26.40
CA ALA A 205 -1.67 -14.26 -27.26
C ALA A 205 -0.85 -15.55 -27.48
N LYS A 206 0.44 -15.41 -27.78
CA LYS A 206 1.37 -16.53 -27.95
C LYS A 206 1.54 -17.35 -26.67
N GLU A 207 1.70 -16.71 -25.52
CA GLU A 207 1.81 -17.39 -24.21
C GLU A 207 0.51 -18.15 -23.87
N ASN A 208 -0.65 -17.66 -24.32
CA ASN A 208 -1.95 -18.31 -24.19
C ASN A 208 -2.25 -19.33 -25.31
N GLY A 209 -1.32 -19.61 -26.21
CA GLY A 209 -1.50 -20.56 -27.32
C GLY A 209 -2.49 -20.11 -28.40
N LYS A 210 -2.79 -18.82 -28.49
CA LYS A 210 -3.65 -18.23 -29.54
C LYS A 210 -2.78 -17.50 -30.56
N GLU A 211 -2.74 -17.99 -31.79
CA GLU A 211 -2.18 -17.23 -32.92
C GLU A 211 -3.26 -16.31 -33.48
N ARG A 212 -3.00 -15.00 -33.49
CA ARG A 212 -3.89 -13.99 -34.08
C ARG A 212 -3.11 -13.11 -35.04
N ASN A 213 -3.79 -12.66 -36.09
CA ASN A 213 -3.26 -11.65 -36.99
C ASN A 213 -3.21 -10.29 -36.28
N GLU A 214 -2.16 -9.50 -36.54
CA GLU A 214 -1.97 -8.19 -35.91
C GLU A 214 -3.15 -7.24 -36.16
N SER A 215 -3.73 -7.26 -37.36
CA SER A 215 -4.86 -6.41 -37.75
C SER A 215 -6.14 -6.75 -36.99
N GLU A 216 -6.45 -8.03 -36.81
CA GLU A 216 -7.59 -8.51 -36.02
C GLU A 216 -7.39 -8.21 -34.52
N LEU A 217 -6.17 -8.40 -34.02
CA LEU A 217 -5.86 -8.07 -32.63
C LEU A 217 -5.99 -6.58 -32.35
N LEU A 218 -5.60 -5.72 -33.30
CA LEU A 218 -5.71 -4.28 -33.18
C LEU A 218 -7.17 -3.82 -33.12
N SER A 219 -8.05 -4.34 -33.98
CA SER A 219 -9.47 -3.96 -34.00
C SER A 219 -10.16 -4.35 -32.69
N HIS A 220 -9.94 -5.58 -32.22
CA HIS A 220 -10.47 -6.05 -30.94
C HIS A 220 -9.96 -5.20 -29.76
N LEU A 221 -8.69 -4.80 -29.77
CA LEU A 221 -8.12 -3.96 -28.72
C LEU A 221 -8.71 -2.55 -28.75
N GLN A 222 -8.95 -1.97 -29.93
CA GLN A 222 -9.59 -0.66 -30.06
C GLN A 222 -11.01 -0.66 -29.49
N GLU A 223 -11.80 -1.68 -29.80
CA GLU A 223 -13.15 -1.84 -29.22
C GLU A 223 -13.09 -1.99 -27.71
N HIS A 224 -12.17 -2.82 -27.21
CA HIS A 224 -11.98 -3.04 -25.78
C HIS A 224 -11.66 -1.75 -25.02
N CYS A 225 -10.69 -0.98 -25.51
CA CYS A 225 -10.26 0.26 -24.87
C CYS A 225 -11.26 1.41 -25.04
N GLN A 226 -12.28 1.29 -25.90
CA GLN A 226 -13.38 2.25 -26.03
C GLN A 226 -14.57 1.92 -25.13
N SER A 227 -14.68 0.65 -24.69
CA SER A 227 -15.75 0.19 -23.82
C SER A 227 -15.51 0.42 -22.32
N ASP A 228 -14.29 0.80 -21.94
CA ASP A 228 -13.88 1.19 -20.58
C ASP A 228 -13.91 2.72 -20.42
#